data_AF-A0A6I1WR41-F1
#
_entry.id   AF-A0A6I1WR41-F1
#
_cell.length_a   1.000
_cell.length_b   1.000
_cell.length_c   1.000
_cell.angle_alpha   90.00
_cell.angle_beta   90.00
_cell.angle_gamma   90.00
#
_symmetry.space_group_name_H-M   'P 1'
#
loop_
_entity.id
_entity.type
_entity.pdbx_description
1 polymer ?
#
loop_
_entity_poly.entity_id
_entity_poly.type
_entity_poly.pdbx_seq_one_letter_code
_entity_poly.pdbx_strand_id
1 'polypeptide(L)'
;MGYCKFCDICFIAFCFFVFILYVNPQAFSKPAHEQAIAEYNRIERVKEQQRQENINFSNCVSKTYFKSARTSDNHLMTEAHRFSFQNGECNEVVEVYYR
;
A
#
# COMPACT_ATOMS: atom_id res chain seq x y z
N MET A 1 59.18 4.70 -21.34
CA MET A 1 58.08 5.23 -20.51
C MET A 1 56.79 5.18 -21.34
N GLY A 2 56.02 4.11 -21.18
CA GLY A 2 54.76 3.93 -21.90
C GLY A 2 53.62 4.60 -21.14
N TYR A 3 52.88 5.46 -21.82
CA TYR A 3 51.76 6.20 -21.26
C TYR A 3 50.60 5.22 -20.99
N CYS A 4 50.29 4.98 -19.70
CA CYS A 4 49.24 4.05 -19.30
C CYS A 4 47.87 4.74 -19.42
N LYS A 5 47.20 4.59 -20.56
CA LYS A 5 45.85 5.15 -20.81
C LYS A 5 44.81 4.69 -19.79
N PHE A 6 45.02 3.54 -19.16
CA PHE A 6 44.15 3.04 -18.09
C PHE A 6 44.23 3.92 -16.83
N CYS A 7 45.41 4.46 -16.51
CA CYS A 7 45.60 5.35 -15.36
C CYS A 7 44.83 6.67 -15.51
N ASP A 8 44.76 7.23 -16.73
CA ASP A 8 44.02 8.47 -17.00
C ASP A 8 42.51 8.28 -16.82
N ILE A 9 41.96 7.15 -17.26
CA ILE A 9 40.53 6.85 -17.11
C ILE A 9 40.18 6.69 -15.62
N CYS A 10 41.02 5.99 -14.85
CA CYS A 10 40.83 5.85 -13.40
C CYS A 10 40.93 7.20 -12.69
N PHE A 11 41.86 8.07 -13.09
CA PHE A 11 42.01 9.41 -12.52
C PHE A 11 40.81 10.30 -12.83
N ILE A 12 40.31 10.28 -14.07
CA ILE A 12 39.12 11.03 -14.47
C ILE A 12 37.89 10.54 -13.70
N ALA A 13 37.68 9.22 -13.60
CA ALA A 13 36.56 8.66 -12.83
C ALA A 13 36.63 9.06 -11.34
N PHE A 14 37.83 9.07 -10.76
CA PHE A 14 38.05 9.54 -9.40
C PHE A 14 37.71 11.03 -9.23
N CYS A 15 38.17 11.89 -10.15
CA CYS A 15 37.85 13.31 -10.13
C CYS A 15 36.35 13.58 -10.23
N PHE A 16 35.62 12.85 -11.08
CA PHE A 16 34.16 12.95 -11.17
C PHE A 16 33.48 12.56 -9.85
N PHE A 17 33.95 11.50 -9.19
CA PHE A 17 33.39 11.06 -7.91
C PHE A 17 33.60 12.11 -6.82
N VAL A 18 34.80 12.68 -6.74
CA VAL A 18 35.13 13.77 -5.80
C VAL A 18 34.32 15.02 -6.10
N PHE A 19 34.14 15.39 -7.37
CA PHE A 19 33.33 16.54 -7.77
C PHE A 19 31.86 16.38 -7.35
N ILE A 20 31.28 15.20 -7.55
CA ILE A 20 29.90 14.90 -7.12
C ILE A 20 29.75 15.02 -5.60
N LEU A 21 30.71 14.48 -4.84
CA LEU A 21 30.73 14.60 -3.38
C LEU A 21 30.88 16.06 -2.91
N TYR A 22 31.67 16.87 -3.62
CA TYR A 22 31.89 18.28 -3.30
C TYR A 22 30.66 19.15 -3.60
N VAL A 23 29.97 18.89 -4.71
CA VAL A 23 28.78 19.66 -5.12
C VAL A 23 27.55 19.31 -4.26
N ASN A 24 27.42 18.06 -3.81
CA ASN A 24 26.30 17.62 -2.98
C ASN A 24 26.77 16.90 -1.71
N PRO A 25 27.39 17.62 -0.75
CA PRO A 25 27.84 17.01 0.50
C PRO A 25 26.66 16.53 1.36
N GLN A 26 25.46 17.11 1.16
CA GLN A 26 24.25 16.74 1.89
C GLN A 26 23.68 15.39 1.44
N ALA A 27 23.82 15.03 0.16
CA ALA A 27 23.29 13.77 -0.39
C ALA A 27 23.94 12.52 0.21
N PHE A 28 25.17 12.66 0.71
CA PHE A 28 25.93 11.59 1.37
C PHE A 28 26.15 11.83 2.86
N SER A 29 25.44 12.81 3.44
CA SER A 29 25.52 13.06 4.87
C SER A 29 24.76 11.97 5.64
N LYS A 30 25.39 11.42 6.69
CA LYS A 30 24.73 10.51 7.64
C LYS A 30 23.34 10.99 8.09
N PRO A 31 23.13 12.27 8.47
CA PRO A 31 21.80 12.73 8.89
C PRO A 31 20.76 12.69 7.77
N ALA A 32 21.11 13.01 6.52
CA ALA A 32 20.17 12.91 5.40
C ALA A 32 19.77 11.45 5.12
N HIS A 33 20.71 10.52 5.28
CA HIS A 33 20.41 9.09 5.12
C HIS A 33 19.50 8.56 6.24
N GLU A 34 19.74 8.95 7.49
CA GLU A 34 18.90 8.59 8.64
C GLU A 34 17.48 9.17 8.51
N GLN A 35 17.35 10.41 8.04
CA GLN A 35 16.05 11.03 7.75
C GLN A 35 15.29 10.28 6.64
N ALA A 36 15.98 9.91 5.55
CA ALA A 36 15.37 9.14 4.47
C ALA A 36 14.89 7.76 4.93
N ILE A 37 15.66 7.06 5.77
CA ILE A 37 15.26 5.78 6.38
C ILE A 37 14.05 5.97 7.30
N ALA A 38 14.05 7.02 8.14
CA ALA A 38 12.93 7.31 9.03
C ALA A 38 11.65 7.60 8.27
N GLU A 39 11.73 8.37 7.18
CA GLU A 39 10.60 8.67 6.31
C GLU A 39 10.10 7.44 5.56
N TYR A 40 11.00 6.62 5.02
CA TYR A 40 10.65 5.35 4.39
C TYR A 40 9.91 4.43 5.35
N ASN A 41 10.44 4.23 6.56
CA ASN A 41 9.81 3.42 7.60
C ASN A 41 8.43 3.96 8.00
N ARG A 42 8.25 5.30 8.03
CA ARG A 42 6.95 5.91 8.30
C ARG A 42 5.95 5.59 7.19
N ILE A 43 6.36 5.74 5.93
CA ILE A 43 5.52 5.44 4.76
C ILE A 43 5.14 3.96 4.74
N GLU A 44 6.08 3.07 5.04
CA GLU A 44 5.84 1.63 5.05
C GLU A 44 4.81 1.22 6.11
N ARG A 45 4.89 1.77 7.33
CA ARG A 45 3.86 1.53 8.37
C ARG A 45 2.48 1.99 7.94
N VAL A 46 2.38 3.15 7.28
CA VAL A 46 1.09 3.67 6.77
C VAL A 46 0.52 2.75 5.68
N LYS A 47 1.36 2.26 4.76
CA LYS A 47 0.95 1.31 3.74
C LYS A 47 0.46 -0.02 4.35
N GLU A 48 1.13 -0.50 5.38
CA GLU A 48 0.75 -1.73 6.07
C GLU A 48 -0.61 -1.57 6.78
N GLN A 49 -0.85 -0.43 7.44
CA GLN A 49 -2.14 -0.09 8.04
C GLN A 49 -3.25 -0.05 6.98
N GLN A 50 -3.05 0.65 5.87
CA GLN A 50 -4.03 0.69 4.77
C GLN A 50 -4.30 -0.69 4.17
N ARG A 51 -3.28 -1.54 4.06
CA ARG A 51 -3.44 -2.91 3.59
C ARG A 51 -4.35 -3.70 4.52
N GLN A 52 -4.15 -3.59 5.83
CA GLN A 52 -4.99 -4.27 6.81
C GLN A 52 -6.44 -3.76 6.80
N GLU A 53 -6.64 -2.46 6.68
CA GLU A 53 -7.98 -1.86 6.53
C GLU A 53 -8.70 -2.36 5.28
N ASN A 54 -8.00 -2.43 4.15
CA ASN A 54 -8.55 -2.95 2.90
C ASN A 54 -8.92 -4.43 3.00
N ILE A 55 -8.11 -5.24 3.68
CA ILE A 55 -8.42 -6.66 3.94
C ILE A 55 -9.69 -6.77 4.80
N ASN A 56 -9.79 -5.96 5.87
CA ASN A 56 -10.97 -5.96 6.74
C ASN A 56 -12.24 -5.54 5.99
N PHE A 57 -12.14 -4.50 5.15
CA PHE A 57 -13.23 -4.08 4.26
C PHE A 57 -13.64 -5.19 3.30
N SER A 58 -12.68 -5.79 2.59
CA SER A 58 -12.94 -6.86 1.62
C SER A 58 -13.56 -8.09 2.28
N ASN A 59 -13.11 -8.47 3.47
CA ASN A 59 -13.67 -9.59 4.24
C ASN A 59 -15.07 -9.31 4.79
N CYS A 60 -15.42 -8.04 5.00
CA CYS A 60 -16.76 -7.65 5.42
C CYS A 60 -17.72 -7.76 4.23
N VAL A 61 -17.41 -7.08 3.12
CA VAL A 61 -18.29 -7.02 1.93
C VAL A 61 -18.50 -8.40 1.29
N SER A 62 -17.48 -9.27 1.31
CA SER A 62 -17.56 -10.62 0.74
C SER A 62 -18.58 -11.54 1.42
N LYS A 63 -19.04 -11.20 2.62
CA LYS A 63 -20.09 -11.94 3.33
C LYS A 63 -21.49 -11.70 2.76
N THR A 64 -21.66 -10.81 1.78
CA THR A 64 -22.98 -10.51 1.20
C THR A 64 -23.60 -11.76 0.56
N TYR A 65 -24.84 -12.11 0.96
CA TYR A 65 -25.55 -13.28 0.46
C TYR A 65 -27.05 -13.03 0.27
N PHE A 66 -27.72 -13.94 -0.44
CA PHE A 66 -29.16 -13.93 -0.64
C PHE A 66 -29.79 -15.20 -0.08
N LYS A 67 -30.91 -15.06 0.59
CA LYS A 67 -31.70 -16.17 1.12
C LYS A 67 -33.14 -16.05 0.62
N SER A 68 -33.60 -17.05 -0.11
CA SER A 68 -34.95 -17.08 -0.65
C SER A 68 -35.79 -18.17 0.00
N ALA A 69 -37.03 -17.86 0.39
CA ALA A 69 -38.00 -18.80 0.92
C ALA A 69 -39.37 -18.61 0.26
N ARG A 70 -40.14 -19.71 0.11
CA ARG A 70 -41.56 -19.63 -0.27
C ARG A 70 -42.40 -19.34 0.97
N THR A 71 -43.26 -18.34 0.88
CA THR A 71 -44.26 -18.02 1.91
C THR A 71 -45.51 -18.89 1.74
N SER A 72 -46.39 -18.93 2.76
CA SER A 72 -47.61 -19.77 2.75
C SER A 72 -48.52 -19.51 1.55
N ASP A 73 -48.43 -18.32 0.98
CA ASP A 73 -49.34 -17.82 -0.05
C ASP A 73 -48.75 -17.97 -1.47
N ASN A 74 -47.79 -18.88 -1.65
CA ASN A 74 -47.04 -19.09 -2.90
C ASN A 74 -46.19 -17.90 -3.39
N HIS A 75 -46.09 -16.81 -2.61
CA HIS A 75 -45.18 -15.71 -2.90
C HIS A 75 -43.74 -16.05 -2.54
N LEU A 76 -42.78 -15.59 -3.36
CA LEU A 76 -41.35 -15.75 -3.11
C LEU A 76 -40.85 -14.57 -2.28
N MET A 77 -40.34 -14.85 -1.08
CA MET A 77 -39.65 -13.87 -0.25
C MET A 77 -38.15 -14.05 -0.43
N THR A 78 -37.43 -12.97 -0.73
CA THR A 78 -35.97 -12.97 -0.85
C THR A 78 -35.38 -11.95 0.12
N GLU A 79 -34.55 -12.42 1.06
CA GLU A 79 -33.75 -11.63 1.98
C GLU A 79 -32.37 -11.39 1.34
N ALA A 80 -32.02 -10.13 1.10
CA ALA A 80 -30.69 -9.73 0.66
C ALA A 80 -29.90 -9.22 1.87
N HIS A 81 -28.90 -9.98 2.29
CA HIS A 81 -28.03 -9.66 3.42
C HIS A 81 -26.77 -8.97 2.90
N ARG A 82 -26.70 -7.64 3.02
CA ARG A 82 -25.59 -6.81 2.57
C ARG A 82 -24.70 -6.43 3.74
N PHE A 83 -23.39 -6.59 3.60
CA PHE A 83 -22.43 -6.20 4.64
C PHE A 83 -21.64 -4.97 4.21
N SER A 84 -21.55 -3.98 5.09
CA SER A 84 -20.80 -2.75 4.87
C SER A 84 -19.86 -2.48 6.04
N PHE A 85 -18.63 -2.07 5.74
CA PHE A 85 -17.65 -1.72 6.76
C PHE A 85 -17.72 -0.21 7.02
N GLN A 86 -18.17 0.19 8.21
CA GLN A 86 -18.27 1.59 8.64
C GLN A 86 -17.70 1.72 10.05
N ASN A 87 -16.91 2.77 10.30
CA ASN A 87 -16.35 3.08 11.62
C ASN A 87 -15.55 1.94 12.30
N GLY A 88 -14.92 1.06 11.51
CA GLY A 88 -14.16 -0.08 12.05
C GLY A 88 -15.00 -1.32 12.33
N GLU A 89 -16.31 -1.27 12.13
CA GLU A 89 -17.24 -2.37 12.35
C GLU A 89 -17.87 -2.86 11.04
N CYS A 90 -18.15 -4.16 10.98
CA CYS A 90 -18.84 -4.76 9.84
C CYS A 90 -20.33 -4.87 10.14
N ASN A 91 -21.11 -3.97 9.55
CA ASN A 91 -22.55 -3.85 9.77
C ASN A 91 -23.34 -4.59 8.68
N GLU A 92 -24.37 -5.31 9.10
CA GLU A 92 -25.30 -6.01 8.22
C GLU A 92 -26.55 -5.14 7.96
N VAL A 93 -26.98 -5.09 6.71
CA VAL A 93 -28.22 -4.47 6.25
C VAL A 93 -29.02 -5.54 5.52
N VAL A 94 -30.23 -5.83 6.01
CA VAL A 94 -31.12 -6.84 5.42
C VAL A 94 -32.24 -6.12 4.66
N GLU A 95 -32.33 -6.38 3.37
CA GLU A 95 -33.41 -5.88 2.50
C GLU A 95 -34.31 -7.05 2.10
N VAL A 96 -35.63 -6.89 2.27
CA VAL A 96 -36.61 -7.96 1.97
C VAL A 96 -37.39 -7.60 0.72
N TYR A 97 -37.41 -8.52 -0.24
CA TYR A 97 -38.12 -8.40 -1.51
C TYR A 97 -39.22 -9.45 -1.60
N TYR A 98 -40.41 -9.04 -2.02
CA TYR A 98 -41.56 -9.92 -2.25
C TYR A 98 -41.87 -9.97 -3.74
N ARG A 99 -42.03 -11.17 -4.29
CA ARG A 99 -42.44 -11.40 -5.68
C ARG A 99 -43.56 -12.43 -5.78
#